data_AF-A0A7X6NYQ9-F1
#
_entry.id   AF-A0A7X6NYQ9-F1
#
_cell.length_a   1.000
_cell.length_b   1.000
_cell.length_c   1.000
_cell.angle_alpha   90.00
_cell.angle_beta   90.00
_cell.angle_gamma   90.00
#
_symmetry.space_group_name_H-M   'P 1'
#
loop_
_entity.id
_entity.type
_entity.pdbx_description
1 polymer ?
#
loop_
_entity_poly.entity_id
_entity_poly.type
_entity_poly.pdbx_seq_one_letter_code
_entity_poly.pdbx_strand_id
1 'polypeptide(L)' 'MEEKTLVCQDCGKDFVFTAGEQEFYKEKGLQ' A
#
# COMPACT_ATOMS: atom_id res chain seq x y z
N MET A 1 -10.76 0.03 3.96
CA MET A 1 -9.44 -0.02 4.63
C MET A 1 -8.98 1.40 4.89
N GLU A 2 -8.11 1.64 5.86
CA GLU A 2 -7.60 2.98 6.20
C GLU A 2 -6.31 3.27 5.43
N GLU A 3 -6.02 4.54 5.15
CA GLU A 3 -4.76 4.96 4.52
C GLU A 3 -3.57 4.58 5.40
N LYS A 4 -2.50 4.04 4.80
CA LYS A 4 -1.29 3.65 5.54
C LYS A 4 -0.07 4.25 4.89
N THR A 5 0.79 4.87 5.69
CA THR A 5 2.12 5.27 5.21
C THR A 5 3.04 4.07 5.27
N LEU A 6 3.63 3.69 4.15
CA LEU A 6 4.61 2.62 4.02
C LEU A 6 5.97 3.20 3.67
N VAL A 7 7.03 2.47 4.01
CA VAL A 7 8.40 2.82 3.65
C VAL A 7 8.84 1.91 2.51
N CYS A 8 9.32 2.51 1.42
CA CYS A 8 9.87 1.77 0.30
C CYS A 8 11.13 1.00 0.72
N GLN A 9 11.16 -0.32 0.54
CA GLN A 9 12.31 -1.15 0.92
C GLN A 9 13.57 -0.83 0.09
N ASP A 10 13.42 -0.33 -1.14
CA ASP A 10 14.53 -0.04 -2.04
C ASP A 10 15.17 1.33 -1.76
N CYS A 11 14.36 2.37 -1.58
CA CYS A 11 14.85 3.75 -1.42
C CYS A 11 14.60 4.38 -0.04
N GLY A 12 13.90 3.69 0.86
CA GLY A 12 13.62 4.16 2.23
C GLY A 12 12.64 5.33 2.33
N LYS A 13 11.98 5.72 1.23
CA LYS A 13 11.05 6.85 1.22
C LYS A 13 9.66 6.44 1.69
N ASP A 14 9.00 7.36 2.38
CA ASP A 14 7.61 7.24 2.80
C ASP A 14 6.69 7.43 1.59
N PHE A 15 5.68 6.57 1.47
CA PHE A 15 4.60 6.74 0.50
C PHE A 15 3.25 6.35 1.13
N VAL A 16 2.18 6.94 0.64
CA VAL A 16 0.83 6.64 1.11
C VAL A 16 0.28 5.47 0.31
N PHE A 17 -0.04 4.38 1.00
CA PHE A 17 -0.78 3.26 0.49
C PHE A 17 -2.27 3.47 0.78
N THR A 18 -2.99 3.98 -0.22
CA THR A 18 -4.38 4.42 -0.07
C THR A 18 -5.32 3.25 0.16
N ALA A 19 -6.53 3.55 0.65
CA ALA A 19 -7.58 2.54 0.81
C ALA A 19 -7.91 1.82 -0.51
N GLY A 20 -7.96 2.55 -1.63
CA GLY A 20 -8.28 1.98 -2.95
C GLY A 20 -7.18 1.08 -3.49
N GLU A 21 -5.90 1.44 -3.28
CA GLU A 21 -4.79 0.54 -3.63
C GLU A 21 -4.84 -0.75 -2.80
N GLN A 22 -5.04 -0.64 -1.48
CA GLN A 22 -5.19 -1.82 -0.62
C GLN A 22 -6.32 -2.75 -1.09
N GLU A 23 -7.46 -2.20 -1.50
CA GLU A 23 -8.57 -2.99 -2.05
C GLU A 23 -8.19 -3.64 -3.38
N PHE A 24 -7.55 -2.90 -4.29
CA PHE A 24 -7.06 -3.44 -5.56
C PHE A 24 -6.12 -4.64 -5.36
N TYR A 25 -5.11 -4.53 -4.49
CA TYR A 25 -4.18 -5.63 -4.23
C TYR A 25 -4.87 -6.83 -3.59
N LYS A 26 -5.83 -6.59 -2.68
CA LYS A 26 -6.62 -7.65 -2.05
C LYS A 26 -7.52 -8.39 -3.05
N GLU A 27 -8.18 -7.67 -3.96
CA GLU A 27 -8.98 -8.27 -5.04
C GLU A 27 -8.13 -9.08 -6.02
N LYS A 28 -6.87 -8.69 -6.20
CA LYS A 28 -5.90 -9.44 -7.02
C LYS A 28 -5.28 -10.63 -6.29
N GLY A 29 -5.58 -10.83 -5.01
CA GLY A 29 -5.01 -11.91 -4.19
C GLY A 29 -3.53 -11.71 -3.82
N LEU A 30 -3.06 -10.47 -3.84
CA LEU A 30 -1.67 -10.08 -3.54
C LEU A 30 -1.49 -9.60 -2.08
N GLN A 31 -2.30 -10.12 -1.16
CA GLN A 31 -2.31 -9.73 0.26
C GLN A 31 -1.35 -10.57 1.11
#